data_AF-A0A431HZN3-F1
#
_entry.id   AF-A0A431HZN3-F1
#
_cell.length_a   1.000
_cell.length_b   1.000
_cell.length_c   1.000
_cell.angle_alpha   90.00
_cell.angle_beta   90.00
_cell.angle_gamma   90.00
#
_symmetry.space_group_name_H-M   'P 1'
#
loop_
_entity.id
_entity.type
_entity.pdbx_description
1 polymer ?
#
loop_
_entity_poly.entity_id
_entity_poly.type
_entity_poly.pdbx_seq_one_letter_code
_entity_poly.pdbx_strand_id
1 'polypeptide(L)'
;MGGESVSKQTLVKSSSGSALEYELFYSVDFRVTGADGKALISRQDVRLSRDLLYDNATMIGRDTGETRATEDMRKDAAQAILRRIAALSSAQPAR
;
A
#
# COMPACT_ATOMS: atom_id res chain seq x y z
N MET A 1 7.54 0.34 -16.34
CA MET A 1 7.11 1.18 -15.20
C MET A 1 6.13 0.35 -14.38
N GLY A 2 6.43 0.10 -13.10
CA GLY A 2 5.46 -0.53 -12.21
C GLY A 2 4.30 0.43 -11.99
N GLY A 3 3.07 -0.06 -12.07
CA GLY A 3 1.89 0.74 -11.77
C GLY A 3 1.68 0.79 -10.27
N GLU A 4 1.48 2.00 -9.72
CA GLU A 4 0.84 2.18 -8.43
C GLU A 4 -0.67 2.33 -8.69
N SER A 5 -1.51 1.74 -7.84
CA SER A 5 -2.96 1.85 -7.95
C SER A 5 -3.57 1.93 -6.56
N VAL A 6 -4.48 2.90 -6.39
CA VAL A 6 -5.25 3.10 -5.17
C VAL A 6 -6.72 3.02 -5.53
N SER A 7 -7.48 2.18 -4.84
CA SER A 7 -8.93 2.07 -5.01
C SER A 7 -9.63 2.11 -3.65
N LYS A 8 -10.87 2.59 -3.64
CA LYS A 8 -11.68 2.75 -2.43
C LYS A 8 -12.99 1.99 -2.58
N GLN A 9 -13.35 1.20 -1.57
CA GLN A 9 -14.61 0.48 -1.49
C GLN A 9 -15.39 0.92 -0.25
N THR A 10 -16.71 1.01 -0.35
CA THR A 10 -17.57 1.27 0.82
C THR A 10 -17.89 -0.06 1.50
N LEU A 11 -17.61 -0.19 2.79
CA LEU A 11 -17.83 -1.43 3.54
C LEU A 11 -19.24 -1.47 4.13
N VAL A 12 -19.63 -0.49 4.96
CA VAL A 12 -20.90 -0.52 5.69
C VAL A 12 -21.42 0.91 5.96
N LYS A 13 -22.74 1.08 5.89
CA LYS A 13 -23.46 2.20 6.53
C LYS A 13 -23.80 1.79 7.95
N SER A 14 -23.22 2.43 8.97
CA SER A 14 -23.64 2.15 10.36
C SER A 14 -25.15 2.34 10.49
N SER A 15 -25.82 1.40 11.17
CA SER A 15 -27.29 1.34 11.36
C SER A 15 -27.87 2.61 12.01
N SER A 16 -27.05 3.44 12.66
CA SER A 16 -27.41 4.72 13.26
C SER A 16 -27.24 5.93 12.32
N GLY A 17 -26.68 5.76 11.12
CA GLY A 17 -26.62 6.76 10.06
C GLY A 17 -25.50 7.81 10.16
N SER A 18 -24.65 7.78 11.18
CA SER A 18 -23.68 8.88 11.43
C SER A 18 -22.25 8.64 10.95
N ALA A 19 -21.79 7.39 10.83
CA ALA A 19 -20.42 7.06 10.38
C ALA A 19 -20.44 6.18 9.13
N LEU A 20 -19.54 6.48 8.19
CA LEU A 20 -19.33 5.69 6.98
C LEU A 20 -17.94 5.04 7.07
N GLU A 21 -17.91 3.73 6.85
CA GLU A 21 -16.67 2.95 6.81
C GLU A 21 -16.27 2.67 5.36
N TYR A 22 -15.03 2.99 5.05
CA TYR A 22 -14.42 2.74 3.74
C TYR A 22 -13.20 1.86 3.91
N GLU A 23 -12.93 1.03 2.91
CA GLU A 23 -11.66 0.33 2.79
C GLU A 23 -10.87 0.95 1.65
N LEU A 24 -9.62 1.34 1.93
CA LEU A 24 -8.64 1.67 0.91
C LEU A 24 -7.86 0.42 0.54
N PHE A 25 -7.69 0.20 -0.76
CA PHE A 25 -6.78 -0.79 -1.32
C PHE A 25 -5.64 -0.08 -2.02
N TYR A 26 -4.41 -0.42 -1.64
CA TYR A 26 -3.20 0.06 -2.27
C TYR A 26 -2.46 -1.11 -2.91
N SER A 27 -2.10 -0.97 -4.18
CA SER A 27 -1.33 -1.96 -4.92
C SER A 27 -0.16 -1.31 -5.63
N VAL A 28 1.01 -1.92 -5.56
CA VAL A 28 2.19 -1.52 -6.34
C VAL A 28 2.86 -2.71 -6.97
N ASP A 29 3.06 -2.64 -8.28
CA ASP A 29 3.93 -3.56 -9.03
C ASP A 29 5.39 -3.12 -8.92
N PHE A 30 6.28 -4.07 -8.66
CA PHE A 30 7.72 -3.81 -8.67
C PHE A 30 8.50 -4.97 -9.31
N ARG A 31 9.69 -4.66 -9.80
CA ARG A 31 10.71 -5.65 -10.20
C ARG A 31 12.06 -5.16 -9.74
N VAL A 32 13.00 -6.07 -9.55
CA VAL A 32 14.38 -5.72 -9.17
C VAL A 32 15.33 -6.32 -10.17
N THR A 33 16.22 -5.49 -10.70
CA THR A 33 17.27 -5.88 -11.65
C THR A 33 18.63 -5.69 -10.98
N GLY A 34 19.51 -6.67 -11.14
CA GLY A 34 20.90 -6.60 -10.71
C GLY A 34 21.72 -5.66 -11.58
N ALA A 35 22.95 -5.38 -11.15
CA ALA A 35 23.90 -4.56 -11.90
C ALA A 35 24.29 -5.17 -13.25
N ASP A 36 24.12 -6.49 -13.41
CA ASP A 36 24.33 -7.24 -14.65
C ASP A 36 23.11 -7.21 -15.59
N GLY A 37 22.05 -6.48 -15.23
CA GLY A 37 20.80 -6.40 -15.98
C GLY A 37 19.87 -7.60 -15.81
N LYS A 38 20.24 -8.62 -15.02
CA LYS A 38 19.38 -9.78 -14.76
C LYS A 38 18.32 -9.44 -13.73
N ALA A 39 17.13 -10.03 -13.88
CA ALA A 39 16.08 -9.89 -12.88
C ALA A 39 16.45 -10.66 -11.61
N LEU A 40 16.67 -9.95 -10.49
CA LEU A 40 16.82 -10.54 -9.16
C LEU A 40 15.45 -10.87 -8.57
N ILE A 41 14.47 -10.00 -8.81
CA ILE A 41 13.06 -10.24 -8.50
C ILE A 41 12.29 -10.02 -9.79
N SER A 42 11.66 -11.10 -10.27
CA SER A 42 10.62 -11.03 -11.31
C SER A 42 9.51 -10.08 -10.87
N ARG A 43 8.67 -9.61 -11.81
CA ARG A 43 7.57 -8.70 -11.47
C ARG A 43 6.71 -9.31 -10.36
N GLN A 44 6.58 -8.60 -9.25
CA GLN A 44 5.76 -8.94 -8.10
C GLN A 44 4.91 -7.74 -7.72
N ASP A 45 3.85 -8.00 -6.96
CA ASP A 45 3.01 -6.97 -6.39
C ASP A 45 3.07 -6.96 -4.86
N VAL A 46 2.81 -5.78 -4.30
CA VAL A 46 2.49 -5.57 -2.90
C VAL A 46 1.09 -5.00 -2.84
N ARG A 47 0.20 -5.69 -2.12
CA ARG A 47 -1.18 -5.26 -1.85
C ARG A 47 -1.35 -5.00 -0.37
N LEU A 48 -1.95 -3.87 -0.03
CA LEU A 48 -2.29 -3.46 1.32
C LEU A 48 -3.75 -3.03 1.34
N SER A 49 -4.45 -3.29 2.43
CA SER A 49 -5.75 -2.66 2.70
C SER A 49 -5.75 -1.96 4.05
N ARG A 50 -6.56 -0.91 4.17
CA ARG A 50 -6.70 -0.12 5.40
C ARG A 50 -8.12 0.40 5.54
N ASP A 51 -8.68 0.21 6.73
CA ASP A 51 -9.98 0.77 7.10
C ASP A 51 -9.87 2.27 7.37
N LEU A 52 -10.84 3.01 6.84
CA LEU A 52 -11.04 4.44 7.05
C LEU A 52 -12.42 4.66 7.68
N LEU A 53 -12.40 5.19 8.89
CA LEU A 53 -13.57 5.68 9.59
C LEU A 53 -13.78 7.16 9.21
N TYR A 54 -14.87 7.47 8.52
CA TYR A 54 -15.26 8.87 8.31
C TYR A 54 -16.29 9.33 9.32
N ASP A 55 -15.93 10.39 10.03
CA ASP A 55 -16.87 11.26 10.75
C ASP A 55 -17.48 12.26 9.76
N ASN A 56 -18.82 12.43 9.79
CA ASN A 56 -19.52 13.39 8.94
C ASN A 56 -19.32 14.86 9.36
N ALA A 57 -18.65 15.13 10.49
CA ALA A 57 -18.54 16.47 11.06
C ALA A 57 -17.72 17.47 10.21
N THR A 58 -16.76 17.03 9.37
CA THR A 58 -15.95 17.97 8.55
C THR A 58 -15.44 17.37 7.25
N MET A 59 -15.81 17.97 6.11
CA MET A 59 -15.37 17.57 4.77
C MET A 59 -13.85 17.72 4.56
N ILE A 60 -13.20 18.71 5.20
CA ILE A 60 -11.74 18.96 5.13
C ILE A 60 -10.94 17.84 5.82
N GLY A 61 -11.45 17.29 6.93
CA GLY A 61 -10.81 16.18 7.62
C GLY A 61 -10.77 14.89 6.81
N ARG A 62 -11.70 14.72 5.85
CA ARG A 62 -11.79 13.55 4.98
C ARG A 62 -10.64 13.47 3.98
N ASP A 63 -10.40 14.55 3.24
CA ASP A 63 -9.34 14.65 2.23
C ASP A 63 -7.94 14.52 2.87
N THR A 64 -7.77 15.14 4.04
CA THR A 64 -6.54 15.02 4.82
C THR A 64 -6.33 13.59 5.35
N GLY A 65 -7.40 12.93 5.81
CA GLY A 65 -7.34 11.56 6.31
C GLY A 65 -7.02 10.54 5.23
N GLU A 66 -7.65 10.63 4.06
CA GLU A 66 -7.38 9.75 2.92
C GLU A 66 -5.97 9.94 2.36
N THR A 67 -5.53 11.20 2.20
CA THR A 67 -4.16 11.51 1.76
C THR A 67 -3.14 10.93 2.73
N ARG A 68 -3.34 11.13 4.04
CA ARG A 68 -2.44 10.60 5.07
C ARG A 68 -2.43 9.07 5.07
N ALA A 69 -3.59 8.43 4.98
CA ALA A 69 -3.68 6.97 4.93
C ALA A 69 -2.97 6.41 3.70
N THR A 70 -3.14 7.02 2.53
CA THR A 70 -2.48 6.62 1.29
C THR A 70 -0.96 6.77 1.39
N GLU A 71 -0.47 7.89 1.95
CA GLU A 71 0.97 8.12 2.14
C GLU A 71 1.59 7.12 3.13
N ASP A 72 0.87 6.77 4.19
CA ASP A 72 1.31 5.73 5.12
C ASP A 72 1.33 4.36 4.45
N MET A 73 0.30 4.00 3.67
CA MET A 73 0.26 2.75 2.88
C MET A 73 1.40 2.69 1.86
N ARG A 74 1.73 3.81 1.20
CA ARG A 74 2.88 3.89 0.29
C ARG A 74 4.20 3.61 1.02
N LYS A 75 4.40 4.17 2.22
CA LYS A 75 5.59 3.90 3.06
C LYS A 75 5.65 2.44 3.48
N ASP A 76 4.52 1.87 3.92
CA ASP A 76 4.44 0.46 4.32
C ASP A 76 4.77 -0.48 3.15
N ALA A 77 4.29 -0.16 1.95
CA ALA A 77 4.61 -0.90 0.73
C ALA A 77 6.10 -0.80 0.38
N ALA A 78 6.68 0.40 0.45
CA ALA A 78 8.11 0.60 0.22
C ALA A 78 8.96 -0.22 1.21
N GLN A 79 8.59 -0.22 2.50
CA GLN A 79 9.28 -1.05 3.49
C GLN A 79 9.12 -2.56 3.21
N ALA A 80 7.95 -3.01 2.76
CA ALA A 80 7.74 -4.40 2.38
C ALA A 80 8.63 -4.80 1.19
N ILE A 81 8.76 -3.94 0.18
CA ILE A 81 9.66 -4.14 -0.96
C ILE A 81 11.11 -4.21 -0.48
N LEU A 82 11.55 -3.26 0.35
CA LEU A 82 12.92 -3.23 0.90
C LEU A 82 13.23 -4.50 1.71
N ARG A 83 12.30 -4.99 2.53
CA ARG A 83 12.47 -6.26 3.26
C ARG A 83 12.64 -7.45 2.32
N ARG A 84 11.88 -7.52 1.22
CA ARG A 84 12.02 -8.58 0.21
C ARG A 84 13.38 -8.52 -0.49
N ILE A 85 13.86 -7.32 -0.80
CA ILE A 85 15.20 -7.12 -1.37
C ILE A 85 16.29 -7.54 -0.37
N ALA A 86 16.20 -7.12 0.89
CA ALA A 86 17.16 -7.47 1.93
C ALA A 86 17.22 -8.99 2.16
N ALA A 87 16.08 -9.68 2.10
CA ALA A 87 16.00 -11.13 2.22
C ALA A 87 16.74 -11.88 1.10
N LEU A 88 16.88 -11.29 -0.10
CA LEU A 88 17.71 -11.89 -1.16
C LEU A 88 19.20 -11.82 -0.84
N SER A 89 19.64 -10.72 -0.23
CA SER A 89 21.04 -10.56 0.19
C SER A 89 21.41 -11.52 1.31
N SER A 90 20.51 -11.77 2.27
CA SER A 90 20.74 -12.72 3.36
C SER A 90 20.56 -14.19 2.94
N ALA A 91 19.76 -14.48 1.92
CA ALA A 91 19.61 -15.83 1.34
C ALA A 91 20.80 -16.24 0.45
N GLN A 92 21.68 -15.29 0.11
CA GLN A 92 22.95 -15.58 -0.55
C GLN A 92 24.04 -15.65 0.54
N PRO A 93 24.32 -16.83 1.13
CA PRO A 93 25.44 -16.94 2.06
C PRO A 93 26.72 -16.53 1.34
N ALA A 94 27.55 -15.76 2.06
CA ALA A 94 28.87 -15.33 1.64
C ALA A 94 29.58 -16.45 0.85
N ARG A 95 29.90 -16.16 -0.41
CA ARG A 95 30.82 -16.96 -1.19
C ARG A 95 32.21 -16.36 -1.10
#